data_AF-A0A5N0E7F4-F1
#
_entry.id   AF-A0A5N0E7F4-F1
#
_cell.length_a   1.000
_cell.length_b   1.000
_cell.length_c   1.000
_cell.angle_alpha   90.00
_cell.angle_beta   90.00
_cell.angle_gamma   90.00
#
_symmetry.space_group_name_H-M   'P 1'
#
loop_
_entity.id
_entity.type
_entity.pdbx_description
1 polymer ?
#
loop_
_entity_poly.entity_id
_entity_poly.type
_entity_poly.pdbx_seq_one_letter_code
_entity_poly.pdbx_strand_id
1 'polypeptide(L)'
;MSAGYSGTPLAKKLGIKPGHRLALRHRPPGWRIPDLPVEVELATETPDVLIVFYRTHAELAAEAPALAAGLPRGSMLWIAWPRKAGGHVSDIAENDLRELLLPIGVVDVKVAAFDNDWSGLKFVWRKKTRP
;
A
#
# COMPACT_ATOMS: atom_id res chain seq x y z
N MET A 1 10.81 -16.93 17.01
CA MET A 1 10.66 -17.37 15.61
C MET A 1 10.61 -16.12 14.74
N SER A 2 11.71 -15.80 14.08
CA SER A 2 11.99 -14.48 13.51
C SER A 2 11.82 -14.53 12.00
N ALA A 3 10.64 -14.17 11.50
CA ALA A 3 10.38 -14.07 10.07
C ALA A 3 11.11 -12.86 9.49
N GLY A 4 12.13 -13.11 8.67
CA GLY A 4 12.63 -12.23 7.60
C GLY A 4 12.68 -10.72 7.89
N TYR A 5 13.39 -10.29 8.93
CA TYR A 5 13.65 -8.86 9.13
C TYR A 5 14.80 -8.42 8.23
N SER A 6 14.47 -7.86 7.06
CA SER A 6 15.31 -6.76 6.59
C SER A 6 15.38 -5.78 7.76
N GLY A 7 16.54 -5.52 8.38
CA GLY A 7 16.67 -4.61 9.53
C GLY A 7 16.24 -3.16 9.27
N THR A 8 15.68 -2.88 8.09
CA THR A 8 15.03 -1.63 7.72
C THR A 8 13.65 -1.53 8.39
N PRO A 9 13.39 -0.49 9.20
CA PRO A 9 12.08 -0.23 9.79
C PRO A 9 10.97 -0.18 8.73
N LEU A 10 9.76 -0.62 9.10
CA LEU A 10 8.63 -0.70 8.18
C LEU A 10 8.33 0.67 7.54
N ALA A 11 8.31 1.76 8.33
CA ALA A 11 8.08 3.11 7.82
C ALA A 11 9.03 3.46 6.65
N LYS A 12 10.33 3.19 6.82
CA LYS A 12 11.35 3.39 5.78
C LYS A 12 11.14 2.46 4.58
N LYS A 13 10.75 1.20 4.82
CA LYS A 13 10.44 0.23 3.76
C LYS A 13 9.28 0.71 2.87
N LEU A 14 8.29 1.36 3.47
CA LEU A 14 7.10 1.92 2.81
C LEU A 14 7.34 3.30 2.18
N GLY A 15 8.50 3.91 2.43
CA GLY A 15 8.86 5.23 1.92
C GLY A 15 8.22 6.38 2.71
N ILE A 16 7.74 6.12 3.93
CA ILE A 16 7.19 7.13 4.83
C ILE A 16 8.35 7.93 5.44
N LYS A 17 8.23 9.25 5.46
CA LYS A 17 9.22 10.19 5.96
C LYS A 17 8.58 11.14 6.98
N PRO A 18 9.37 11.78 7.87
CA PRO A 18 8.89 12.89 8.68
C PRO A 18 8.18 13.95 7.83
N GLY A 19 7.06 14.49 8.32
CA GLY A 19 6.24 15.49 7.63
C GLY A 19 5.30 14.93 6.55
N HIS A 20 5.30 13.62 6.28
CA HIS A 20 4.33 13.02 5.36
C HIS A 20 2.94 12.95 6.00
N ARG A 21 1.92 13.07 5.14
CA ARG A 21 0.53 12.74 5.45
C ARG A 21 0.22 11.30 5.04
N LEU A 22 -0.14 10.48 6.02
CA LEU A 22 -0.42 9.05 5.87
C LEU A 22 -1.92 8.78 5.96
N ALA A 23 -2.48 8.17 4.91
CA ALA A 23 -3.84 7.63 4.92
C ALA A 23 -3.80 6.11 5.00
N LEU A 24 -4.62 5.53 5.88
CA LEU A 24 -4.82 4.08 6.02
C LEU A 24 -6.30 3.77 5.78
N ARG A 25 -6.62 2.98 4.75
CA ARG A 25 -7.99 2.56 4.41
C ARG A 25 -8.15 1.06 4.54
N HIS A 26 -9.32 0.62 5.02
CA HIS A 26 -9.65 -0.80 5.26
C HIS A 26 -8.65 -1.55 6.17
N ARG A 27 -7.86 -0.78 6.93
CA ARG A 27 -6.83 -1.30 7.83
C ARG A 27 -7.47 -2.27 8.83
N PRO A 28 -6.94 -3.51 8.99
CA PRO A 28 -7.45 -4.43 9.99
C PRO A 28 -7.28 -3.86 11.41
N PRO A 29 -8.20 -4.18 12.34
CA PRO A 29 -8.10 -3.73 13.73
C PRO A 29 -6.73 -4.04 14.35
N GLY A 30 -6.16 -3.07 15.06
CA GLY A 30 -4.88 -3.24 15.76
C GLY A 30 -3.61 -3.18 14.88
N TRP A 31 -3.72 -3.19 13.56
CA TRP A 31 -2.53 -3.07 12.70
C TRP A 31 -1.91 -1.68 12.81
N ARG A 32 -0.59 -1.63 12.92
CA ARG A 32 0.18 -0.39 13.09
C ARG A 32 1.50 -0.48 12.36
N ILE A 33 2.06 0.68 12.03
CA ILE A 33 3.44 0.79 11.58
C ILE A 33 4.30 1.01 12.82
N PRO A 34 5.17 0.07 13.20
CA PRO A 34 6.11 0.28 14.30
C PRO A 34 7.04 1.45 13.99
N ASP A 35 7.38 2.22 15.02
CA ASP A 35 8.34 3.32 14.96
C ASP A 35 8.04 4.34 13.85
N LEU A 36 6.75 4.65 13.67
CA LEU A 36 6.31 5.72 12.77
C LEU A 36 6.89 7.07 13.26
N PRO A 37 7.49 7.90 12.39
CA PRO A 37 8.01 9.20 12.79
C PRO A 37 6.91 10.07 13.42
N VAL A 38 7.26 10.83 14.45
CA VAL A 38 6.31 11.64 15.22
C VAL A 38 5.67 12.76 14.38
N GLU A 39 6.37 13.20 13.34
CA GLU A 39 5.94 14.25 12.41
C GLU A 39 5.04 13.72 11.30
N VAL A 40 4.69 12.43 11.30
CA VAL A 40 3.71 11.88 10.35
C VAL A 40 2.30 12.17 10.84
N GLU A 41 1.52 12.83 9.99
CA GLU A 41 0.12 13.13 10.26
C GLU A 41 -0.78 12.06 9.65
N LEU A 42 -1.79 11.60 10.40
CA LEU A 42 -2.85 10.80 9.82
C LEU A 42 -3.81 11.72 9.06
N ALA A 43 -4.04 11.41 7.79
CA ALA A 43 -4.89 12.20 6.92
C ALA A 43 -5.94 11.33 6.23
N THR A 44 -7.12 11.91 5.99
CA THR A 44 -8.19 11.31 5.18
C THR A 44 -8.14 11.79 3.73
N GLU A 45 -7.68 13.02 3.52
CA GLU A 45 -7.60 13.69 2.24
C GLU A 45 -6.16 14.04 1.87
N THR A 46 -5.85 14.05 0.57
CA THR A 46 -4.55 14.50 0.04
C THR A 46 -3.31 13.86 0.69
N PRO A 47 -3.24 12.51 0.85
CA PRO A 47 -2.09 11.86 1.47
C PRO A 47 -0.85 11.83 0.56
N ASP A 48 0.33 11.90 1.16
CA ASP A 48 1.60 11.58 0.50
C ASP A 48 1.78 10.06 0.38
N VAL A 49 1.23 9.31 1.33
CA VAL A 49 1.23 7.85 1.36
C VAL A 49 -0.17 7.35 1.67
N LEU A 50 -0.77 6.62 0.74
CA LEU A 50 -2.03 5.91 0.94
C LEU A 50 -1.74 4.41 1.02
N ILE A 51 -2.14 3.77 2.11
CA ILE A 51 -2.10 2.32 2.27
C ILE A 51 -3.54 1.81 2.34
N VAL A 52 -3.90 0.92 1.44
CA VAL A 52 -5.24 0.32 1.37
C VAL A 52 -5.11 -1.19 1.49
N PHE A 53 -5.93 -1.77 2.36
CA PHE A 53 -5.94 -3.21 2.61
C PHE A 53 -7.16 -3.83 1.93
N TYR A 54 -6.96 -4.90 1.17
CA TYR A 54 -8.06 -5.69 0.61
C TYR A 54 -7.91 -7.14 1.02
N ARG A 55 -9.05 -7.80 1.29
CA ARG A 55 -9.07 -9.23 1.58
C ARG A 55 -9.45 -10.04 0.36
N THR A 56 -10.21 -9.46 -0.56
CA THR A 56 -10.68 -10.14 -1.77
C THR A 56 -10.37 -9.35 -3.04
N HIS A 57 -10.17 -10.06 -4.15
CA HIS A 57 -10.01 -9.45 -5.46
C HIS A 57 -11.26 -8.65 -5.87
N ALA A 58 -12.45 -9.12 -5.50
CA ALA A 58 -13.71 -8.46 -5.82
C ALA A 58 -13.83 -7.06 -5.19
N GLU A 59 -13.49 -6.90 -3.90
CA GLU A 59 -13.47 -5.60 -3.22
C GLU A 59 -12.47 -4.64 -3.87
N LEU A 60 -11.27 -5.13 -4.18
CA LEU A 60 -10.24 -4.35 -4.87
C LEU A 60 -10.73 -3.88 -6.24
N ALA A 61 -11.29 -4.78 -7.05
CA ALA A 61 -11.74 -4.47 -8.40
C ALA A 61 -12.88 -3.43 -8.40
N ALA A 62 -13.78 -3.49 -7.42
CA ALA A 62 -14.86 -2.52 -7.27
C ALA A 62 -14.36 -1.10 -6.93
N GLU A 63 -13.28 -0.99 -6.15
CA GLU A 63 -12.74 0.30 -5.69
C GLU A 63 -11.60 0.87 -6.54
N ALA A 64 -10.91 0.03 -7.33
CA ALA A 64 -9.75 0.44 -8.14
C ALA A 64 -9.99 1.71 -8.99
N PRO A 65 -11.14 1.89 -9.66
CA PRO A 65 -11.42 3.13 -10.39
C PRO A 65 -11.48 4.38 -9.51
N ALA A 66 -11.98 4.27 -8.27
CA ALA A 66 -12.08 5.39 -7.35
C ALA A 66 -10.72 5.72 -6.68
N LEU A 67 -9.90 4.69 -6.43
CA LEU A 67 -8.52 4.88 -5.95
C LEU A 67 -7.71 5.75 -6.92
N ALA A 68 -7.87 5.52 -8.23
CA ALA A 68 -7.24 6.31 -9.29
C ALA A 68 -7.56 7.80 -9.21
N ALA A 69 -8.86 8.12 -9.14
CA ALA A 69 -9.37 9.48 -9.21
C ALA A 69 -9.00 10.31 -7.97
N GLY A 70 -8.93 9.66 -6.81
CA GLY A 70 -8.63 10.31 -5.54
C GLY A 70 -7.14 10.40 -5.17
N LEU A 71 -6.24 9.80 -5.95
CA LEU A 71 -4.82 9.70 -5.60
C LEU A 71 -4.06 11.00 -5.95
N PRO A 72 -3.58 11.78 -4.97
CA PRO A 72 -2.90 13.03 -5.24
C PRO A 72 -1.67 12.84 -6.11
N ARG A 73 -1.34 13.87 -6.90
CA ARG A 73 -0.13 13.86 -7.70
C ARG A 73 1.11 13.69 -6.82
N GLY A 74 1.97 12.75 -7.18
CA GLY A 74 3.22 12.49 -6.45
C GLY A 74 3.07 11.62 -5.19
N SER A 75 1.85 11.23 -4.83
CA SER A 75 1.63 10.30 -3.73
C SER A 75 2.08 8.88 -4.07
N MET A 76 2.29 8.10 -3.01
CA MET A 76 2.58 6.67 -3.08
C MET A 76 1.33 5.90 -2.68
N LEU A 77 0.88 5.00 -3.55
CA LEU A 77 -0.18 4.06 -3.25
C LEU A 77 0.44 2.71 -2.88
N TRP A 78 0.03 2.14 -1.75
CA TRP A 78 0.31 0.77 -1.39
C TRP A 78 -1.00 -0.01 -1.32
N ILE A 79 -1.08 -1.10 -2.08
CA ILE A 79 -2.15 -2.09 -1.92
C ILE A 79 -1.61 -3.25 -1.11
N ALA A 80 -2.29 -3.56 0.00
CA ALA A 80 -1.93 -4.65 0.91
C ALA A 80 -2.96 -5.79 0.86
N TRP A 81 -2.48 -7.02 0.86
CA TRP A 81 -3.32 -8.23 0.82
C TRP A 81 -2.77 -9.33 1.73
N PRO A 82 -3.63 -10.27 2.19
CA PRO A 82 -3.19 -11.40 3.00
C PRO A 82 -2.11 -12.20 2.27
N ARG A 83 -0.96 -12.40 2.91
CA ARG A 83 0.16 -13.09 2.27
C ARG A 83 0.08 -14.59 2.45
N LYS A 84 0.16 -15.33 1.35
CA LYS A 84 0.21 -16.81 1.37
C LYS A 84 1.39 -17.36 2.16
N ALA A 85 2.54 -16.67 2.12
CA ALA A 85 3.72 -17.02 2.90
C ALA A 85 3.54 -16.86 4.44
N GLY A 86 2.48 -16.20 4.88
CA GLY A 86 2.05 -16.11 6.28
C GLY A 86 1.03 -17.18 6.68
N GLY A 87 0.69 -18.10 5.77
CA GLY A 87 -0.35 -19.11 5.97
C GLY A 87 -1.77 -18.67 5.58
N HIS A 88 -1.93 -17.47 5.02
CA HIS A 88 -3.25 -16.96 4.63
C HIS A 88 -3.71 -17.50 3.28
N VAL A 89 -5.01 -17.72 3.13
CA VAL A 89 -5.66 -17.89 1.83
C VAL A 89 -5.95 -16.50 1.26
N SER A 90 -5.60 -16.29 -0.01
CA SER A 90 -5.86 -15.03 -0.71
C SER A 90 -6.08 -15.32 -2.20
N ASP A 91 -7.12 -14.70 -2.75
CA ASP A 91 -7.42 -14.64 -4.18
C ASP A 91 -6.76 -13.44 -4.88
N ILE A 92 -6.00 -12.63 -4.14
CA ILE A 92 -5.20 -11.52 -4.68
C ILE A 92 -3.75 -11.97 -4.87
N ALA A 93 -3.24 -11.79 -6.09
CA ALA A 93 -1.85 -11.90 -6.47
C ALA A 93 -1.32 -10.57 -7.03
N GLU A 94 0.01 -10.45 -7.12
CA GLU A 94 0.63 -9.22 -7.64
C GLU A 94 0.20 -8.89 -9.08
N ASN A 95 -0.03 -9.91 -9.90
CA ASN A 95 -0.43 -9.72 -11.29
C ASN A 95 -1.85 -9.12 -11.39
N ASP A 96 -2.77 -9.55 -10.54
CA ASP A 96 -4.12 -8.99 -10.48
C ASP A 96 -4.06 -7.48 -10.15
N LEU A 97 -3.17 -7.09 -9.23
CA LEU A 97 -2.94 -5.68 -8.90
C LEU A 97 -2.43 -4.88 -10.12
N ARG A 98 -1.50 -5.46 -10.88
CA ARG A 98 -0.94 -4.82 -12.09
C ARG A 98 -2.00 -4.69 -13.18
N GLU A 99 -2.79 -5.73 -13.40
CA GLU A 99 -3.87 -5.73 -14.39
C GLU A 99 -4.92 -4.65 -14.09
N LEU A 100 -5.26 -4.45 -12.81
CA LEU A 100 -6.21 -3.42 -12.41
C LEU A 100 -5.61 -2.01 -12.41
N LEU A 101 -4.39 -1.83 -11.91
CA LEU A 101 -3.85 -0.49 -11.61
C LEU A 101 -2.94 0.10 -12.70
N LEU A 102 -2.26 -0.70 -13.52
CA LEU A 102 -1.43 -0.15 -14.59
C LEU A 102 -2.24 0.64 -15.65
N PRO A 103 -3.44 0.20 -16.07
CA PRO A 103 -4.28 0.95 -17.01
C PRO A 103 -4.71 2.33 -16.50
N ILE A 104 -4.74 2.50 -15.18
CA ILE A 104 -5.07 3.77 -14.49
C ILE A 104 -3.93 4.80 -14.62
N GLY A 105 -2.74 4.41 -15.08
CA GLY A 105 -1.62 5.33 -15.32
C GLY A 105 -0.60 5.40 -14.18
N VAL A 106 -0.73 4.53 -13.18
CA VAL A 106 0.33 4.27 -12.20
C VAL A 106 1.29 3.17 -12.72
N VAL A 107 2.45 3.06 -12.08
CA VAL A 107 3.44 2.00 -12.31
C VAL A 107 3.81 1.37 -10.99
N ASP A 108 4.01 0.05 -10.99
CA ASP A 108 4.51 -0.65 -9.81
C ASP A 108 6.01 -0.37 -9.59
N VAL A 109 6.42 -0.40 -8.33
CA VAL A 109 7.77 -0.01 -7.91
C VAL A 109 8.43 -1.09 -7.07
N LYS A 110 7.70 -1.63 -6.09
CA LYS A 110 8.28 -2.50 -5.07
C LYS A 110 7.21 -3.33 -4.38
N VAL A 111 7.46 -4.63 -4.24
CA VAL A 111 6.76 -5.49 -3.29
C VAL A 111 7.49 -5.51 -1.93
N ALA A 112 6.73 -5.59 -0.85
CA ALA A 112 7.24 -5.70 0.51
C ALA A 112 6.29 -6.48 1.42
N ALA A 113 6.83 -7.35 2.28
CA ALA A 113 6.10 -7.80 3.45
C ALA A 113 5.99 -6.65 4.46
N PHE A 114 4.76 -6.36 4.89
CA PHE A 114 4.50 -5.39 5.95
C PHE A 114 4.79 -6.04 7.31
N ASP A 115 4.31 -7.27 7.47
CA ASP A 115 4.48 -8.12 8.64
C ASP A 115 4.32 -9.61 8.25
N ASN A 116 3.94 -10.44 9.23
CA ASN A 116 3.69 -11.86 9.01
C ASN A 116 2.43 -12.12 8.17
N ASP A 117 1.47 -11.21 8.17
CA ASP A 117 0.12 -11.42 7.63
C ASP A 117 -0.13 -10.70 6.31
N TRP A 118 0.62 -9.63 6.04
CA TRP A 118 0.36 -8.74 4.91
C TRP A 118 1.57 -8.57 3.99
N SER A 119 1.32 -8.78 2.70
CA SER A 119 2.17 -8.29 1.61
C SER A 119 1.60 -6.96 1.12
N GLY A 120 2.46 -6.12 0.54
CA GLY A 120 2.02 -4.94 -0.17
C GLY A 120 2.83 -4.67 -1.43
N LEU A 121 2.19 -4.04 -2.41
CA LEU A 121 2.78 -3.60 -3.68
C LEU A 121 2.61 -2.09 -3.80
N LYS A 122 3.74 -1.42 -4.02
CA LYS A 122 3.82 0.03 -4.19
C LYS A 122 3.57 0.42 -5.63
N PHE A 123 2.73 1.41 -5.81
CA PHE A 123 2.45 2.10 -7.06
C PHE A 123 2.73 3.60 -6.92
N VAL A 124 3.17 4.22 -8.01
CA VAL A 124 3.32 5.68 -8.14
C VAL A 124 2.83 6.12 -9.52
N TRP A 125 2.44 7.37 -9.65
CA TRP A 125 2.12 7.94 -10.96
C TRP A 125 3.29 7.81 -11.93
N ARG A 126 3.02 7.31 -13.14
CA ARG A 126 4.03 7.26 -14.20
C ARG A 126 4.42 8.69 -14.56
N LYS A 127 5.74 8.97 -14.63
CA LYS A 127 6.27 10.33 -14.85
C LYS A 127 5.65 11.07 -16.05
N LYS A 128 5.36 10.34 -17.14
CA LYS A 128 4.82 10.91 -18.39
C LYS A 128 3.30 11.14 -18.38
N THR A 129 2.55 10.47 -17.49
CA THR A 129 1.08 10.49 -17.46
C THR A 129 0.54 10.93 -16.09
N ARG A 130 1.40 11.51 -15.25
CA ARG A 130 0.95 12.10 -13.99
C ARG A 130 0.10 13.34 -14.32
N PRO A 131 -1.09 13.50 -13.70
CA PRO A 131 -1.88 14.72 -13.85
C PRO A 131 -1.10 15.95 -13.34
#